data_AF-A0A9X8IY56-F1
#
_entry.id   AF-A0A9X8IY56-F1
#
_cell.length_a   1.000
_cell.length_b   1.000
_cell.length_c   1.000
_cell.angle_alpha   90.00
_cell.angle_beta   90.00
_cell.angle_gamma   90.00
#
_symmetry.space_group_name_H-M   'P 1'
#
loop_
_entity.id
_entity.type
_entity.pdbx_description
1 polymer ?
#
loop_
_entity_poly.entity_id
_entity_poly.type
_entity_poly.pdbx_seq_one_letter_code
_entity_poly.pdbx_strand_id
1 'polypeptide(L)'
;MGTKKPVQKLRKSKKYAIGAEHETGGGRIRILDRFIQDGEIMLRYMNLDTRQDIINKEVNVNRLVYDYQQKKKVEAFEGIAEKSAETIPDTTGLILDTNVILELVATKEKEIGSLREEISSLKDEITSLRGEVAIISENSSELIKKQFALIEKLVGK
;
A
#
# COMPACT_ATOMS: atom_id res chain seq x y z
N MET A 1 13.05 54.08 1.49
CA MET A 1 13.89 53.33 0.53
C MET A 1 15.33 53.33 1.04
N GLY A 2 15.81 52.21 1.57
CA GLY A 2 17.22 52.11 1.99
C GLY A 2 18.12 52.08 0.76
N THR A 3 18.96 53.09 0.57
CA THR A 3 19.98 53.09 -0.48
C THR A 3 20.99 51.99 -0.16
N LYS A 4 21.03 50.93 -0.98
CA LYS A 4 22.05 49.89 -0.82
C LYS A 4 23.41 50.55 -1.05
N LYS A 5 24.30 50.44 -0.07
CA LYS A 5 25.67 50.95 -0.18
C LYS A 5 26.34 50.30 -1.40
N PRO A 6 27.02 51.09 -2.26
CA PRO A 6 27.69 50.55 -3.44
C PRO A 6 28.78 49.55 -3.02
N VAL A 7 28.92 48.48 -3.79
CA VAL A 7 29.95 47.46 -3.57
C VAL A 7 31.31 48.04 -3.95
N GLN A 8 32.20 48.15 -2.96
CA GLN A 8 33.54 48.73 -3.15
C GLN A 8 34.59 47.69 -3.54
N LYS A 9 34.39 46.42 -3.18
CA LYS A 9 35.36 45.34 -3.43
C LYS A 9 34.67 44.04 -3.76
N LEU A 10 35.17 43.37 -4.79
CA LEU A 10 34.68 42.08 -5.23
C LEU A 10 35.26 40.95 -4.35
N ARG A 11 34.39 40.16 -3.72
CA ARG A 11 34.78 38.91 -3.02
C ARG A 11 34.80 37.75 -4.00
N LYS A 12 35.61 36.71 -3.77
CA LYS A 12 35.54 35.48 -4.58
C LYS A 12 34.15 34.85 -4.45
N SER A 13 33.57 34.41 -5.57
CA SER A 13 32.32 33.65 -5.58
C SER A 13 32.61 32.21 -5.98
N LYS A 14 32.22 31.26 -5.14
CA LYS A 14 32.28 29.83 -5.50
C LYS A 14 31.19 29.47 -6.50
N LYS A 15 30.01 30.08 -6.38
CA LYS A 15 28.85 29.84 -7.26
C LYS A 15 29.10 30.35 -8.68
N TYR A 16 29.71 31.53 -8.81
CA TYR A 16 29.97 32.19 -10.08
C TYR A 16 31.47 32.34 -10.34
N ALA A 17 32.21 31.25 -10.12
CA ALA A 17 33.59 31.19 -10.60
C ALA A 17 33.60 31.22 -12.15
N ILE A 18 34.66 31.77 -12.73
CA ILE A 18 34.83 31.74 -14.20
C ILE A 18 34.82 30.28 -14.67
N GLY A 19 34.05 30.01 -15.72
CA GLY A 19 33.79 28.68 -16.25
C GLY A 19 32.65 27.92 -15.56
N ALA A 20 32.08 28.41 -14.46
CA ALA A 20 30.94 27.77 -13.82
C ALA A 20 29.71 27.77 -14.75
N GLU A 21 28.97 26.67 -14.78
CA GLU A 21 27.75 26.52 -15.56
C GLU A 21 26.51 26.44 -14.69
N HIS A 22 25.42 27.04 -15.15
CA HIS A 22 24.13 27.03 -14.45
C HIS A 22 23.00 26.83 -15.46
N GLU A 23 21.93 26.19 -15.01
CA GLU A 23 20.68 26.13 -15.76
C GLU A 23 19.75 27.25 -15.29
N THR A 24 19.07 27.86 -16.26
CA THR A 24 18.09 28.92 -16.05
C THR A 24 16.88 28.68 -16.93
N GLY A 25 15.79 29.40 -16.67
CA GLY A 25 14.61 29.38 -17.56
C GLY A 25 14.90 29.82 -19.00
N GLY A 26 16.02 30.53 -19.25
CA GLY A 26 16.44 30.97 -20.58
C GLY A 26 17.55 30.12 -21.21
N GLY A 27 17.89 28.98 -20.60
CA GLY A 27 18.92 28.06 -21.11
C GLY A 27 20.13 27.90 -20.20
N ARG A 28 21.11 27.12 -20.67
CA ARG A 28 22.37 26.86 -19.95
C ARG A 28 23.33 28.03 -20.13
N ILE A 29 23.86 28.56 -19.03
CA ILE A 29 24.79 29.68 -19.03
C ILE A 29 26.16 29.26 -18.52
N ARG A 30 27.24 29.82 -19.10
CA ARG A 30 28.63 29.67 -18.62
C ARG A 30 29.19 31.03 -18.23
N ILE A 31 29.65 31.16 -16.99
CA ILE A 31 30.24 32.40 -16.47
C ILE A 31 31.58 32.68 -17.17
N LEU A 32 31.68 33.85 -17.80
CA LEU A 32 32.91 34.32 -18.46
C LEU A 32 33.66 35.30 -17.57
N ASP A 33 32.95 36.19 -16.88
CA ASP A 33 33.55 37.18 -15.99
C ASP A 33 32.58 37.63 -14.89
N ARG A 34 33.15 38.16 -13.83
CA ARG A 34 32.43 38.73 -12.69
C ARG A 34 33.16 39.98 -12.21
N PHE A 35 32.52 41.13 -12.32
CA PHE A 35 33.15 42.43 -12.09
C PHE A 35 32.19 43.40 -11.39
N ILE A 36 32.72 44.56 -10.97
CA ILE A 36 31.92 45.64 -10.41
C ILE A 36 31.73 46.71 -11.49
N GLN A 37 30.49 47.14 -11.68
CA GLN A 37 30.13 48.26 -12.53
C GLN A 37 29.08 49.10 -11.78
N ASP A 38 29.30 50.40 -11.68
CA ASP A 38 28.39 51.35 -11.01
C ASP A 38 28.01 50.95 -9.57
N GLY A 39 28.94 50.33 -8.85
CA GLY A 39 28.74 49.86 -7.47
C GLY A 39 27.89 48.59 -7.35
N GLU A 40 27.58 47.93 -8.46
CA GLU A 40 26.86 46.65 -8.51
C GLU A 40 27.76 45.53 -9.02
N ILE A 41 27.45 44.30 -8.63
CA ILE A 41 28.18 43.12 -9.11
C ILE A 41 27.48 42.60 -10.36
N MET A 42 28.24 42.60 -11.46
CA MET A 42 27.81 42.13 -12.77
C MET A 42 28.43 40.77 -13.06
N LEU A 43 27.69 39.96 -13.83
CA LEU A 43 28.16 38.74 -14.45
C LEU A 43 28.11 38.92 -15.96
N ARG A 44 29.21 38.59 -16.62
CA ARG A 44 29.23 38.32 -18.05
C ARG A 44 29.20 36.82 -18.25
N TYR A 45 28.27 36.32 -19.05
CA TYR A 45 28.12 34.90 -19.29
C TYR A 45 27.70 34.62 -20.73
N MET A 46 28.08 33.44 -21.22
CA MET A 46 27.62 32.93 -22.50
C MET A 46 26.38 32.07 -22.28
N ASN A 47 25.27 32.37 -22.94
CA ASN A 47 24.19 31.41 -23.09
C ASN A 47 24.66 30.34 -24.10
N LEU A 48 24.82 29.10 -23.66
CA LEU A 48 25.34 28.01 -24.47
C LEU A 48 24.32 27.53 -25.51
N ASP A 49 23.03 27.77 -25.28
CA ASP A 49 21.96 27.38 -26.19
C ASP A 49 21.84 28.39 -27.34
N THR A 50 21.86 29.68 -27.02
CA THR A 50 21.76 30.77 -28.03
C THR A 50 23.10 31.29 -28.54
N ARG A 51 24.21 30.88 -27.91
CA ARG A 51 25.58 31.38 -28.13
C ARG A 51 25.76 32.89 -27.96
N GLN A 52 24.86 33.53 -27.21
CA GLN A 52 24.92 34.97 -26.94
C GLN A 52 25.77 35.28 -25.70
N ASP A 53 26.60 36.32 -25.79
CA ASP A 53 27.33 36.89 -24.65
C ASP A 53 26.45 37.98 -24.00
N ILE A 54 26.15 37.81 -22.71
CA ILE A 54 25.18 38.63 -21.98
C ILE A 54 25.83 39.15 -20.70
N ILE A 55 25.59 40.42 -20.40
CA ILE A 55 25.97 41.07 -19.14
C ILE A 55 24.71 41.34 -18.32
N ASN A 56 24.66 40.85 -17.09
CA ASN A 56 23.52 41.04 -16.20
C ASN A 56 23.96 41.16 -14.73
N LYS A 57 23.13 41.75 -13.88
CA LYS A 57 23.40 41.82 -12.44
C LYS A 57 23.41 40.41 -11.86
N GLU A 58 24.37 40.12 -10.98
CA GLU A 58 24.46 38.80 -10.32
C GLU A 58 23.16 38.44 -9.60
N VAL A 59 22.48 39.42 -9.00
CA VAL A 59 21.20 39.21 -8.30
C VAL A 59 20.09 38.75 -9.24
N ASN A 60 20.10 39.20 -10.50
CA ASN A 60 19.12 38.78 -11.50
C ASN A 60 19.42 37.36 -11.97
N VAL A 61 20.69 37.05 -12.23
CA VAL A 61 21.12 35.69 -12.59
C VAL A 61 20.80 34.70 -11.46
N ASN A 62 21.04 35.09 -10.21
CA ASN A 62 20.64 34.31 -9.03
C ASN A 62 19.15 33.96 -9.04
N ARG A 63 18.31 34.94 -9.39
CA ARG A 63 16.86 34.74 -9.47
C ARG A 63 16.49 33.76 -10.57
N LEU A 64 17.07 33.91 -11.76
CA LEU A 64 16.83 33.02 -12.90
C LEU A 64 17.19 31.56 -12.59
N VAL A 65 18.33 31.33 -11.94
CA VAL A 65 18.75 29.98 -11.51
C VAL A 65 17.80 29.42 -10.44
N TYR A 66 17.41 30.24 -9.47
CA TYR A 66 16.51 29.83 -8.40
C TYR A 66 15.13 29.43 -8.94
N ASP A 67 14.53 30.27 -9.78
CA ASP A 67 13.18 30.03 -10.33
C ASP A 67 13.17 28.74 -11.19
N TYR A 68 14.23 28.50 -11.95
CA TYR A 68 14.39 27.25 -12.71
C TYR A 68 14.45 26.01 -11.80
N GLN A 69 15.26 26.07 -10.73
CA GLN A 69 15.37 24.95 -9.77
C GLN A 69 14.05 24.65 -9.07
N GLN A 70 13.25 25.69 -8.74
CA GLN A 70 11.94 25.49 -8.13
C GLN A 70 10.96 24.85 -9.13
N LYS A 71 10.94 25.31 -10.38
CA LYS A 71 10.11 24.71 -11.43
C LYS A 71 10.43 23.22 -11.62
N LYS A 72 11.71 22.85 -11.67
CA LYS A 72 12.14 21.45 -11.80
C LYS A 72 11.72 20.57 -10.62
N LYS A 73 11.67 21.12 -9.40
CA LYS A 73 11.15 20.40 -8.23
C LYS A 73 9.65 20.14 -8.33
N VAL A 74 8.88 21.13 -8.80
CA VAL A 74 7.43 20.97 -9.01
C VAL A 74 7.14 19.93 -10.08
N GLU A 75 7.81 20.01 -11.24
CA GLU A 75 7.69 19.02 -12.32
C GLU A 75 8.01 17.59 -11.84
N ALA A 76 9.06 17.44 -11.02
CA ALA A 76 9.41 16.14 -10.44
C ALA A 76 8.32 15.63 -9.47
N PHE A 77 7.71 16.53 -8.69
CA PHE A 77 6.62 16.19 -7.79
C PHE A 77 5.34 15.79 -8.53
N GLU A 78 5.00 16.53 -9.59
CA GLU A 78 3.86 16.22 -10.47
C GLU A 78 4.04 14.87 -11.18
N GLY A 79 5.23 14.59 -11.73
CA GLY A 79 5.51 13.29 -12.34
C GLY A 79 5.45 12.12 -11.34
N ILE A 80 5.76 12.34 -10.06
CA ILE A 80 5.55 11.33 -9.01
C ILE A 80 4.06 11.14 -8.74
N ALA A 81 3.28 12.21 -8.66
CA ALA A 81 1.84 12.14 -8.44
C ALA A 81 1.11 11.41 -9.58
N GLU A 82 1.43 11.72 -10.83
CA GLU A 82 0.87 11.05 -12.01
C GLU A 82 1.21 9.55 -12.02
N LYS A 83 2.48 9.20 -11.77
CA LYS A 83 2.90 7.79 -11.69
C LYS A 83 2.24 7.05 -10.52
N SER A 84 1.99 7.74 -9.40
CA SER A 84 1.29 7.15 -8.27
C SER A 84 -0.19 6.85 -8.57
N ALA A 85 -0.82 7.67 -9.42
CA ALA A 85 -2.20 7.47 -9.86
C ALA A 85 -2.36 6.25 -10.79
N GLU A 86 -1.37 5.96 -11.64
CA GLU A 86 -1.36 4.75 -12.47
C GLU A 86 -1.11 3.45 -11.67
N THR A 87 -0.46 3.55 -10.50
CA THR A 87 -0.17 2.38 -9.64
C THR A 87 -1.23 2.06 -8.60
N ILE A 88 -2.36 2.77 -8.54
CA ILE A 88 -3.49 2.33 -7.71
C ILE A 88 -4.11 1.15 -8.45
N PRO A 89 -3.91 -0.11 -8.01
CA PRO A 89 -4.59 -1.23 -8.62
C PRO A 89 -6.09 -1.00 -8.45
N ASP A 90 -6.91 -1.56 -9.33
CA ASP A 90 -8.39 -1.53 -9.25
C ASP A 90 -8.86 -2.13 -7.90
N THR A 91 -8.83 -1.30 -6.86
CA THR A 91 -9.20 -1.68 -5.48
C THR A 91 -10.69 -1.93 -5.39
N THR A 92 -11.47 -1.32 -6.29
CA THR A 92 -12.90 -1.56 -6.45
C THR A 92 -13.20 -3.01 -6.80
N GLY A 93 -12.46 -3.62 -7.73
CA GLY A 93 -12.59 -5.05 -8.03
C GLY A 93 -12.26 -5.95 -6.83
N LEU A 94 -11.14 -5.68 -6.15
CA LEU A 94 -10.73 -6.44 -4.96
C LEU A 94 -11.72 -6.33 -3.79
N ILE A 95 -12.31 -5.15 -3.58
CA ILE A 95 -13.35 -4.93 -2.57
C ILE A 95 -14.60 -5.75 -2.88
N LEU A 96 -15.00 -5.81 -4.16
CA LEU A 96 -16.16 -6.59 -4.58
C LEU A 96 -15.93 -8.09 -4.33
N ASP A 97 -14.78 -8.61 -4.73
CA ASP A 97 -14.41 -10.02 -4.51
C ASP A 97 -14.37 -10.38 -3.02
N THR A 98 -13.85 -9.47 -2.18
CA THR A 98 -13.80 -9.66 -0.73
C THR A 98 -15.20 -9.79 -0.12
N ASN A 99 -16.14 -8.94 -0.53
CA ASN A 99 -17.51 -8.99 -0.03
C ASN A 99 -18.22 -10.29 -0.45
N VAL A 100 -18.02 -10.74 -1.70
CA VAL A 100 -18.55 -12.02 -2.17
C VAL A 100 -18.00 -13.20 -1.35
N ILE A 101 -16.71 -13.18 -1.04
CA ILE A 101 -16.08 -14.21 -0.20
C ILE A 101 -16.67 -14.17 1.22
N LEU A 102 -16.88 -12.98 1.81
CA LEU A 102 -17.48 -12.86 3.14
C LEU A 102 -18.89 -13.44 3.20
N GLU A 103 -19.73 -13.16 2.19
CA GLU A 103 -21.08 -13.73 2.12
C GLU A 103 -21.07 -15.25 1.95
N LEU A 104 -20.15 -15.78 1.13
CA LEU A 104 -19.98 -17.22 0.95
C LEU A 104 -19.55 -17.89 2.25
N VAL A 105 -18.58 -17.30 2.97
CA VAL A 105 -18.10 -17.81 4.26
C VAL A 105 -19.23 -17.82 5.29
N ALA A 106 -19.98 -16.73 5.42
CA ALA A 106 -21.11 -16.65 6.35
C ALA A 106 -22.20 -17.69 6.04
N THR A 107 -22.44 -17.98 4.76
CA THR A 107 -23.38 -19.02 4.34
C THR A 107 -22.86 -20.41 4.72
N LYS A 108 -21.58 -20.70 4.48
CA LYS A 108 -20.96 -21.98 4.84
C LYS A 108 -20.90 -22.21 6.35
N GLU A 109 -20.68 -21.17 7.14
CA GLU A 109 -20.73 -21.26 8.60
C GLU A 109 -22.12 -21.68 9.11
N LYS A 110 -23.20 -21.15 8.51
CA LYS A 110 -24.57 -21.55 8.84
C LYS A 110 -24.85 -23.01 8.48
N GLU A 111 -24.45 -23.45 7.28
CA GLU A 111 -24.57 -24.85 6.86
C GLU A 111 -23.84 -25.79 7.81
N ILE A 112 -22.59 -25.45 8.20
CA ILE A 112 -21.81 -26.23 9.17
C ILE A 112 -22.51 -26.26 10.53
N GLY A 113 -23.14 -25.16 10.96
CA GLY A 113 -23.97 -25.12 12.17
C GLY A 113 -25.12 -26.13 12.13
N SER A 114 -25.92 -26.11 11.06
CA SER A 114 -27.04 -27.05 10.86
C SER A 114 -26.58 -28.51 10.90
N LEU A 115 -25.49 -28.82 10.17
CA LEU A 115 -24.94 -30.18 10.13
C LEU A 115 -24.46 -30.65 11.51
N ARG A 116 -23.93 -29.75 12.35
CA ARG A 116 -23.53 -30.09 13.72
C ARG A 116 -24.73 -30.45 14.60
N GLU A 117 -25.83 -29.72 14.46
CA GLU A 117 -27.08 -30.01 15.17
C GLU A 117 -27.67 -31.37 14.73
N GLU A 118 -27.73 -31.63 13.42
CA GLU A 118 -28.17 -32.92 12.87
C GLU A 118 -27.31 -34.09 13.38
N ILE A 119 -25.98 -33.94 13.37
CA ILE A 119 -25.06 -34.96 13.91
C ILE A 119 -25.30 -35.18 15.41
N SER A 120 -25.63 -34.14 16.18
CA SER A 120 -25.95 -34.28 17.60
C SER A 120 -27.23 -35.08 17.79
N SER A 121 -28.30 -34.77 17.05
CA SER A 121 -29.58 -35.51 17.11
C SER A 121 -29.38 -36.99 16.77
N LEU A 122 -28.64 -37.29 15.70
CA LEU A 122 -28.35 -38.67 15.31
C LEU A 122 -27.55 -39.44 16.38
N LYS A 123 -26.64 -38.77 17.10
CA LYS A 123 -25.91 -39.41 18.21
C LYS A 123 -26.83 -39.77 19.37
N ASP A 124 -27.80 -38.92 19.68
CA ASP A 124 -28.77 -39.17 20.74
C ASP A 124 -29.69 -40.32 20.35
N GLU A 125 -30.18 -40.34 19.12
CA GLU A 125 -30.97 -41.45 18.56
C GLU A 125 -30.22 -42.79 18.60
N ILE A 126 -28.95 -42.82 18.16
CA ILE A 126 -28.11 -44.01 18.23
C ILE A 126 -27.92 -44.49 19.67
N THR A 127 -27.78 -43.55 20.62
CA THR A 127 -27.64 -43.89 22.04
C THR A 127 -28.92 -44.51 22.59
N SER A 128 -30.09 -43.96 22.22
CA SER A 128 -31.39 -44.52 22.58
C SER A 128 -31.58 -45.94 22.02
N LEU A 129 -31.34 -46.11 20.72
CA LEU A 129 -31.46 -47.42 20.06
C LEU A 129 -30.52 -48.47 20.67
N ARG A 130 -29.30 -48.09 21.05
CA ARG A 130 -28.39 -48.99 21.78
C ARG A 130 -28.97 -49.44 23.12
N GLY A 131 -29.65 -48.55 23.83
CA GLY A 131 -30.36 -48.88 25.08
C GLY A 131 -31.50 -49.86 24.84
N GLU A 132 -32.34 -49.62 23.83
CA GLU A 132 -33.45 -50.50 23.45
C GLU A 132 -32.95 -51.90 23.07
N VAL A 133 -31.90 -51.99 22.26
CA VAL A 133 -31.27 -53.26 21.87
C VAL A 133 -30.74 -54.02 23.09
N ALA A 134 -30.12 -53.34 24.05
CA ALA A 134 -29.66 -53.97 25.28
C ALA A 134 -30.82 -54.56 26.11
N ILE A 135 -31.93 -53.82 26.24
CA ILE A 135 -33.14 -54.28 26.93
C ILE A 135 -33.74 -55.50 26.22
N ILE A 136 -33.86 -55.46 24.89
CA ILE A 136 -34.37 -56.58 24.09
C ILE A 136 -33.49 -57.82 24.28
N SER A 137 -32.17 -57.65 24.29
CA SER A 137 -31.21 -58.73 24.50
C SER A 137 -31.34 -59.38 25.88
N GLU A 138 -31.51 -58.59 26.93
CA GLU A 138 -31.73 -59.11 28.29
C GLU A 138 -33.06 -59.85 28.39
N ASN A 139 -34.14 -59.24 27.91
CA ASN A 139 -35.48 -59.85 27.91
C ASN A 139 -35.51 -61.17 27.14
N SER A 140 -34.82 -61.23 25.98
CA SER A 140 -34.70 -62.46 25.19
C SER A 140 -33.94 -63.54 25.96
N SER A 141 -32.85 -63.16 26.63
CA SER A 141 -32.06 -64.08 27.46
C SER A 141 -32.86 -64.63 28.64
N GLU A 142 -33.65 -63.79 29.32
CA GLU A 142 -34.55 -64.22 30.38
C GLU A 142 -35.65 -65.17 29.88
N LEU A 143 -36.25 -64.86 28.73
CA LEU A 143 -37.30 -65.70 28.14
C LEU A 143 -36.75 -67.07 27.78
N ILE A 144 -35.56 -67.13 27.19
CA ILE A 144 -34.86 -68.38 26.87
C ILE A 144 -34.62 -69.19 28.16
N LYS A 145 -34.09 -68.58 29.23
CA LYS A 145 -33.91 -69.24 30.53
C LYS A 145 -35.22 -69.81 31.08
N LYS A 146 -36.32 -69.04 31.01
CA LYS A 146 -37.66 -69.48 31.45
C LYS A 146 -38.16 -70.65 30.62
N GLN A 147 -37.98 -70.63 29.30
CA GLN A 147 -38.36 -71.72 28.41
C GLN A 147 -37.58 -73.01 28.72
N PHE A 148 -36.25 -72.93 28.92
CA PHE A 148 -35.45 -74.10 29.32
C PHE A 148 -35.92 -74.72 30.63
N ALA A 149 -36.16 -73.90 31.67
CA ALA A 149 -36.64 -74.39 32.96
C ALA A 149 -38.02 -75.08 32.87
N LEU A 150 -38.89 -74.61 31.96
CA LEU A 150 -40.18 -75.26 31.69
C LEU A 150 -40.00 -76.60 30.98
N ILE A 151 -39.11 -76.66 29.98
CA ILE A 151 -38.79 -77.91 29.26
C ILE A 151 -38.24 -78.96 30.23
N GLU A 152 -37.30 -78.59 31.11
CA GLU A 152 -36.75 -79.50 32.12
C GLU A 152 -37.83 -80.07 33.04
N LYS A 153 -38.81 -79.26 33.46
CA LYS A 153 -39.96 -79.72 34.27
C LYS A 153 -40.90 -80.66 33.52
N LEU A 154 -41.05 -80.50 32.20
CA LEU A 154 -41.96 -81.31 31.39
C LEU A 154 -41.32 -82.63 30.93
N VAL A 155 -40.02 -82.61 30.62
CA VAL A 155 -39.27 -83.78 30.15
C VAL A 155 -38.67 -84.59 31.31
N GLY A 156 -38.37 -83.95 32.44
CA GLY A 156 -37.94 -84.60 33.67
C GLY A 156 -39.09 -85.28 34.42
N LYS A 157 -39.50 -86.45 33.93
CA LYS A 157 -40.12 -87.54 34.71
C LYS A 157 -39.17 -88.73 34.72
#